data_AF-A0A1P8S0E5-F1
#
_entry.id   AF-A0A1P8S0E5-F1
#
_cell.length_a   1.000
_cell.length_b   1.000
_cell.length_c   1.000
_cell.angle_alpha   90.00
_cell.angle_beta   90.00
_cell.angle_gamma   90.00
#
_symmetry.space_group_name_H-M   'P 1'
#
loop_
_entity.id
_entity.type
_entity.pdbx_description
1 polymer ?
#
loop_
_entity_poly.entity_id
_entity_poly.type
_entity_poly.pdbx_seq_one_letter_code
_entity_poly.pdbx_strand_id
1 'polypeptide(L)'
;MNKVLYFFFKISLVAVLVCCSKSDPIPERLEVTINNEELIFNSIIVDRQATTNYRHFTAIINSNTNKIISFQVMSIEDSASLQNFSYTTRGKIYKVQQDSDYFNATINVNTNARFAMSFSGVLSTFNAQTNTYDAIQLDNGKMDVEY
;
A
#
# COMPACT_ATOMS: atom_id res chain seq x y z
N MET A 1 45.80 -63.29 22.14
CA MET A 1 44.88 -62.48 21.29
C MET A 1 43.73 -61.99 22.16
N ASN A 2 43.85 -60.77 22.72
CA ASN A 2 42.81 -60.18 23.56
C ASN A 2 42.12 -59.07 22.78
N LYS A 3 40.81 -59.21 22.57
CA LYS A 3 39.95 -58.21 21.91
C LYS A 3 39.57 -57.14 22.93
N VAL A 4 39.90 -55.88 22.65
CA VAL A 4 39.40 -54.72 23.40
C VAL A 4 38.23 -54.14 22.60
N LEU A 5 37.05 -54.11 23.22
CA LEU A 5 35.79 -53.65 22.66
C LEU A 5 35.56 -52.20 23.11
N TYR A 6 35.57 -51.25 22.17
CA TYR A 6 35.21 -49.86 22.46
C TYR A 6 33.77 -49.58 21.98
N PHE A 7 32.86 -49.41 22.93
CA PHE A 7 31.50 -48.94 22.68
C PHE A 7 31.51 -47.40 22.64
N PHE A 8 31.32 -46.81 21.46
CA PHE A 8 31.04 -45.38 21.33
C PHE A 8 29.53 -45.17 21.24
N PHE A 9 28.92 -44.75 22.34
CA PHE A 9 27.52 -44.34 22.40
C PHE A 9 27.42 -42.87 21.95
N LYS A 10 26.89 -42.61 20.74
CA LYS A 10 26.56 -41.26 20.29
C LYS A 10 25.13 -40.92 20.71
N ILE A 11 24.97 -40.00 21.65
CA ILE A 11 23.69 -39.38 21.96
C ILE A 11 23.51 -38.21 21.00
N SER A 12 22.66 -38.38 19.99
CA SER A 12 22.18 -37.28 19.15
C SER A 12 21.10 -36.53 19.91
N LEU A 13 21.42 -35.34 20.41
CA LEU A 13 20.45 -34.38 20.92
C LEU A 13 19.74 -33.74 19.72
N VAL A 14 18.53 -34.20 19.41
CA VAL A 14 17.68 -33.53 18.41
C VAL A 14 17.03 -32.33 19.08
N ALA A 15 17.63 -31.16 18.91
CA ALA A 15 16.96 -29.91 19.21
C ALA A 15 15.91 -29.65 18.12
N VAL A 16 14.65 -29.96 18.41
CA VAL A 16 13.52 -29.51 17.58
C VAL A 16 13.38 -28.01 17.81
N LEU A 17 14.03 -27.22 16.97
CA LEU A 17 13.69 -25.81 16.81
C LEU A 17 12.26 -25.76 16.26
N VAL A 18 11.29 -25.59 17.16
CA VAL A 18 9.97 -25.07 16.80
C VAL A 18 10.23 -23.62 16.40
N CYS A 19 10.59 -23.42 15.13
CA CYS A 19 10.65 -22.10 14.53
C CYS A 19 9.21 -21.63 14.42
N CYS A 20 8.78 -20.86 15.41
CA CYS A 20 7.59 -20.04 15.31
C CYS A 20 7.90 -19.02 14.21
N SER A 21 7.52 -19.31 12.96
CA SER A 21 7.64 -18.34 11.88
C SER A 21 6.62 -17.24 12.19
N LYS A 22 7.03 -16.26 13.00
CA LYS A 22 6.51 -14.91 12.81
C LYS A 22 6.93 -14.55 11.39
N SER A 23 6.01 -14.72 10.45
CA SER A 23 6.10 -14.15 9.13
C SER A 23 6.57 -12.71 9.29
N ASP A 24 7.69 -12.36 8.65
CA ASP A 24 8.21 -11.01 8.70
C ASP A 24 7.09 -10.04 8.30
N PRO A 25 6.88 -8.94 9.04
CA PRO A 25 5.84 -7.97 8.70
C PRO A 25 6.10 -7.45 7.29
N ILE A 26 5.09 -7.56 6.43
CA ILE A 26 5.16 -7.03 5.07
C ILE A 26 5.33 -5.51 5.19
N PRO A 27 6.36 -4.90 4.59
CA PRO A 27 6.54 -3.46 4.69
C PRO A 27 5.37 -2.76 3.98
N GLU A 28 4.60 -2.00 4.76
CA GLU A 28 3.50 -1.17 4.25
C GLU A 28 4.06 -0.13 3.28
N ARG A 29 3.70 -0.26 2.00
CA ARG A 29 4.17 0.65 0.96
C ARG A 29 3.13 0.85 -0.13
N LEU A 30 3.19 2.04 -0.71
CA LEU A 30 2.49 2.38 -1.94
C LEU A 30 3.55 2.75 -2.98
N GLU A 31 3.52 2.04 -4.10
CA GLU A 31 4.42 2.24 -5.23
C GLU A 31 3.61 2.76 -6.41
N VAL A 32 4.10 3.78 -7.10
CA VAL A 32 3.45 4.33 -8.29
C VAL A 32 4.47 5.07 -9.14
N THR A 33 4.30 5.00 -10.46
CA THR A 33 5.02 5.88 -11.39
C THR A 33 4.20 7.13 -11.65
N ILE A 34 4.73 8.31 -11.33
CA ILE A 34 4.08 9.60 -11.59
C ILE A 34 4.90 10.37 -12.62
N ASN A 35 4.33 10.65 -13.79
CA ASN A 35 5.04 11.30 -14.90
C ASN A 35 6.42 10.66 -15.20
N ASN A 36 6.47 9.33 -15.29
CA ASN A 36 7.69 8.53 -15.51
C ASN A 36 8.70 8.50 -14.35
N GLU A 37 8.39 9.09 -13.20
CA GLU A 37 9.20 8.97 -11.97
C GLU A 37 8.59 7.89 -11.06
N GLU A 38 9.34 6.83 -10.77
CA GLU A 38 8.94 5.84 -9.78
C GLU A 38 9.03 6.43 -8.36
N LEU A 39 7.93 6.33 -7.62
CA LEU A 39 7.81 6.83 -6.26
C LEU A 39 7.36 5.71 -5.31
N ILE A 40 8.02 5.66 -4.16
CA ILE A 40 7.72 4.72 -3.08
C ILE A 40 7.34 5.53 -1.85
N PHE A 41 6.07 5.43 -1.46
CA PHE A 41 5.51 6.00 -0.25
C PHE A 41 5.56 4.92 0.83
N ASN A 42 6.39 5.11 1.84
CA ASN A 42 6.73 4.14 2.87
C ASN A 42 6.24 4.54 4.28
N SER A 43 5.44 5.60 4.37
CA SER A 43 4.71 5.97 5.57
C SER A 43 3.25 6.13 5.21
N ILE A 44 2.44 5.15 5.60
CA ILE A 44 1.01 5.10 5.31
C ILE A 44 0.25 5.22 6.63
N ILE A 45 -0.70 6.15 6.66
CA ILE A 45 -1.59 6.37 7.78
C ILE A 45 -2.98 5.94 7.34
N VAL A 46 -3.60 5.06 8.12
CA VAL A 46 -4.96 4.56 7.88
C VAL A 46 -5.87 5.05 9.01
N ASP A 47 -6.77 5.97 8.68
CA ASP A 47 -7.75 6.51 9.61
C ASP A 47 -9.12 5.87 9.36
N ARG A 48 -9.67 5.23 10.39
CA ARG A 48 -11.03 4.69 10.37
C ARG A 48 -11.97 5.63 11.10
N GLN A 49 -13.04 6.06 10.42
CA GLN A 49 -14.12 6.77 11.09
C GLN A 49 -15.04 5.76 11.79
N ALA A 50 -15.10 5.78 13.13
CA ALA A 50 -15.79 4.79 13.95
C ALA A 50 -17.28 4.60 13.61
N THR A 51 -17.92 5.62 13.07
CA THR A 51 -19.37 5.63 12.76
C THR A 51 -19.68 5.32 11.30
N THR A 52 -18.66 5.05 10.46
CA THR A 52 -18.87 4.85 9.03
C THR A 52 -18.08 3.66 8.49
N ASN A 53 -18.45 3.25 7.28
CA ASN A 53 -17.73 2.25 6.49
C ASN A 53 -16.58 2.85 5.68
N TYR A 54 -16.20 4.10 5.95
CA TYR A 54 -15.11 4.79 5.27
C TYR A 54 -13.77 4.57 5.97
N ARG A 55 -12.74 4.30 5.16
CA ARG A 55 -11.33 4.34 5.54
C ARG A 55 -10.64 5.41 4.71
N HIS A 56 -9.81 6.20 5.37
CA HIS A 56 -8.99 7.23 4.75
C HIS A 56 -7.54 6.77 4.78
N PHE A 57 -6.89 6.82 3.63
CA PHE A 57 -5.49 6.47 3.49
C PHE A 57 -4.72 7.73 3.14
N THR A 58 -3.63 7.97 3.86
CA THR A 58 -2.67 9.02 3.55
C THR A 58 -1.28 8.41 3.46
N ALA A 59 -0.67 8.47 2.28
CA ALA A 59 0.66 7.96 2.02
C ALA A 59 1.64 9.10 1.76
N ILE A 60 2.75 9.11 2.47
CA ILE A 60 3.85 10.08 2.34
C ILE A 60 5.20 9.36 2.16
N ILE A 61 6.19 10.10 1.65
CA ILE A 61 7.56 9.59 1.50
C ILE A 61 8.35 9.98 2.74
N ASN A 62 8.70 9.00 3.56
CA ASN A 62 9.35 9.12 4.87
C ASN A 62 8.53 10.00 5.84
N SER A 63 8.74 11.31 5.80
CA SER A 63 7.98 12.32 6.55
C SER A 63 7.79 13.61 5.75
N ASN A 64 7.98 13.52 4.43
CA ASN A 64 7.93 14.64 3.52
C ASN A 64 6.50 14.85 3.02
N THR A 65 5.89 15.97 3.39
CA THR A 65 4.53 16.36 2.97
C THR A 65 4.50 17.08 1.62
N ASN A 66 5.63 17.20 0.92
CA ASN A 66 5.67 17.78 -0.42
C ASN A 66 5.07 16.86 -1.49
N LYS A 67 4.96 15.56 -1.24
CA LYS A 67 4.34 14.56 -2.12
C LYS A 67 3.43 13.69 -1.24
N ILE A 68 2.11 13.79 -1.44
CA ILE A 68 1.11 13.09 -0.63
C ILE A 68 0.13 12.41 -1.57
N ILE A 69 -0.13 11.11 -1.38
CA ILE A 69 -1.30 10.44 -1.96
C ILE A 69 -2.34 10.30 -0.86
N SER A 70 -3.56 10.74 -1.15
CA SER A 70 -4.70 10.61 -0.24
C SER A 70 -5.92 10.06 -0.98
N PHE A 71 -6.55 9.05 -0.42
CA PHE A 71 -7.76 8.46 -0.97
C PHE A 71 -8.66 7.88 0.11
N GLN A 72 -9.94 7.75 -0.23
CA GLN A 72 -10.97 7.23 0.65
C GLN A 72 -11.61 6.01 0.01
N VAL A 73 -11.79 4.98 0.82
CA VAL A 73 -12.46 3.75 0.43
C VAL A 73 -13.69 3.56 1.30
N MET A 74 -14.81 3.26 0.67
CA MET A 74 -15.98 2.72 1.35
C MET A 74 -15.96 1.20 1.22
N SER A 75 -15.96 0.45 2.33
CA SER A 75 -16.14 -1.01 2.28
C SER A 75 -17.42 -1.44 2.99
N ILE A 76 -18.25 -2.21 2.31
CA ILE A 76 -19.46 -2.81 2.85
C ILE A 76 -19.34 -4.31 2.62
N GLU A 77 -19.28 -5.07 3.72
CA GLU A 77 -19.07 -6.53 3.68
C GLU A 77 -17.81 -6.89 2.86
N ASP A 78 -17.96 -7.69 1.81
CA ASP A 78 -16.90 -8.14 0.91
C ASP A 78 -16.66 -7.19 -0.28
N SER A 79 -17.34 -6.04 -0.32
CA SER A 79 -17.20 -5.05 -1.38
C SER A 79 -16.44 -3.82 -0.89
N ALA A 80 -15.58 -3.28 -1.75
CA ALA A 80 -14.89 -2.03 -1.51
C ALA A 80 -14.88 -1.17 -2.77
N SER A 81 -15.04 0.14 -2.57
CA SER A 81 -15.09 1.11 -3.65
C SER A 81 -14.28 2.34 -3.31
N LEU A 82 -13.51 2.83 -4.29
CA LEU A 82 -12.78 4.07 -4.19
C LEU A 82 -13.75 5.24 -4.35
N GLN A 83 -13.71 6.19 -3.42
CA GLN A 83 -14.64 7.31 -3.35
C GLN A 83 -13.98 8.63 -3.77
N ASN A 84 -12.72 8.79 -3.39
CA ASN A 84 -11.88 9.89 -3.85
C ASN A 84 -10.44 9.41 -3.97
N PHE A 85 -9.69 10.09 -4.82
CA PHE A 85 -8.25 9.90 -4.95
C PHE A 85 -7.61 11.23 -5.33
N SER A 86 -6.50 11.53 -4.68
CA SER A 86 -5.74 12.75 -4.92
C SER A 86 -4.25 12.56 -4.72
N TYR A 87 -3.49 13.35 -5.46
CA TYR A 87 -2.07 13.51 -5.27
C TYR A 87 -1.75 15.00 -5.07
N THR A 88 -1.09 15.32 -3.97
CA THR A 88 -0.61 16.67 -3.69
C THR A 88 0.88 16.73 -3.94
N THR A 89 1.32 17.66 -4.77
CA THR A 89 2.75 17.94 -4.97
C THR A 89 3.03 19.44 -4.89
N ARG A 90 4.00 19.83 -4.05
CA ARG A 90 4.42 21.24 -3.86
C ARG A 90 3.23 22.19 -3.61
N GLY A 91 2.27 21.74 -2.81
CA GLY A 91 1.05 22.50 -2.47
C GLY A 91 -0.07 22.48 -3.53
N LYS A 92 0.14 21.84 -4.69
CA LYS A 92 -0.87 21.70 -5.73
C LYS A 92 -1.56 20.35 -5.66
N ILE A 93 -2.90 20.34 -5.67
CA ILE A 93 -3.71 19.13 -5.53
C ILE A 93 -4.25 18.71 -6.89
N TYR A 94 -3.91 17.50 -7.30
CA TYR A 94 -4.45 16.82 -8.47
C TYR A 94 -5.48 15.79 -8.01
N LYS A 95 -6.64 15.74 -8.65
CA LYS A 95 -7.75 14.84 -8.30
C LYS A 95 -8.25 14.10 -9.53
N VAL A 96 -8.94 13.00 -9.29
CA VAL A 96 -9.77 12.37 -10.34
C VAL A 96 -10.84 13.39 -10.73
N GLN A 97 -10.96 13.66 -12.03
CA GLN A 97 -12.02 14.54 -12.53
C GLN A 97 -13.36 13.83 -12.42
N GLN A 98 -14.43 14.53 -12.01
CA GLN A 98 -15.78 13.98 -12.13
C GLN A 98 -16.03 13.60 -13.60
N ASP A 99 -16.59 12.41 -13.81
CA ASP A 99 -16.94 11.85 -15.13
C ASP A 99 -15.75 11.49 -16.04
N SER A 100 -14.55 11.30 -15.48
CA SER A 100 -13.38 10.85 -16.24
C SER A 100 -13.23 9.33 -16.21
N ASP A 101 -13.38 8.69 -17.38
CA ASP A 101 -13.03 7.27 -17.60
C ASP A 101 -11.52 6.99 -17.53
N TYR A 102 -10.70 8.02 -17.31
CA TYR A 102 -9.23 7.93 -17.31
C TYR A 102 -8.62 7.49 -15.99
N PHE A 103 -9.40 7.09 -14.98
CA PHE A 103 -8.85 6.57 -13.73
C PHE A 103 -9.47 5.21 -13.40
N ASN A 104 -8.61 4.20 -13.28
CA ASN A 104 -8.98 2.84 -12.95
C ASN A 104 -8.35 2.45 -11.62
N ALA A 105 -9.16 1.91 -10.70
CA ALA A 105 -8.68 1.28 -9.48
C ALA A 105 -9.38 -0.06 -9.27
N THR A 106 -8.61 -1.04 -8.82
CA THR A 106 -9.11 -2.34 -8.38
C THR A 106 -8.71 -2.51 -6.92
N ILE A 107 -9.70 -2.75 -6.07
CA ILE A 107 -9.50 -2.90 -4.63
C ILE A 107 -9.82 -4.34 -4.26
N ASN A 108 -8.91 -4.97 -3.54
CA ASN A 108 -9.08 -6.27 -2.92
C ASN A 108 -8.98 -6.09 -1.40
N VAL A 109 -10.10 -6.29 -0.70
CA VAL A 109 -10.14 -6.34 0.76
C VAL A 109 -10.21 -7.80 1.17
N ASN A 110 -9.35 -8.23 2.08
CA ASN A 110 -9.40 -9.59 2.62
C ASN A 110 -9.87 -9.60 4.09
N THR A 111 -10.22 -10.79 4.57
CA THR A 111 -10.72 -11.02 5.93
C THR A 111 -9.66 -10.83 7.02
N ASN A 112 -8.39 -10.69 6.67
CA ASN A 112 -7.27 -10.55 7.61
C ASN A 112 -6.89 -9.09 7.87
N ALA A 113 -7.82 -8.15 7.64
CA ALA A 113 -7.58 -6.72 7.77
C ALA A 113 -6.41 -6.21 6.90
N ARG A 114 -6.28 -6.77 5.70
CA ARG A 114 -5.31 -6.31 4.69
C ARG A 114 -6.05 -5.68 3.53
N PHE A 115 -5.54 -4.53 3.12
CA PHE A 115 -6.03 -3.74 2.01
C PHE A 115 -5.00 -3.78 0.89
N ALA A 116 -5.37 -4.36 -0.25
CA ALA A 116 -4.56 -4.34 -1.46
C ALA A 116 -5.30 -3.56 -2.55
N MET A 117 -4.60 -2.68 -3.25
CA MET A 117 -5.16 -1.90 -4.36
C MET A 117 -4.17 -1.79 -5.50
N SER A 118 -4.66 -1.89 -6.73
CA SER A 118 -3.96 -1.45 -7.93
C SER A 118 -4.69 -0.27 -8.55
N PHE A 119 -3.96 0.68 -9.10
CA PHE A 119 -4.55 1.85 -9.75
C PHE A 119 -3.67 2.42 -10.86
N SER A 120 -4.30 3.07 -11.82
CA SER A 120 -3.63 3.80 -12.90
C SER A 120 -4.59 4.84 -13.47
N GLY A 121 -4.05 5.90 -14.05
CA GLY A 121 -4.89 6.90 -14.70
C GLY A 121 -4.36 8.32 -14.66
N VAL A 122 -5.22 9.24 -15.04
CA VAL A 122 -4.90 10.67 -15.07
C VAL A 122 -5.55 11.38 -13.90
N LEU A 123 -4.76 12.19 -13.20
CA LEU A 123 -5.29 13.21 -12.27
C LEU A 123 -5.12 14.59 -12.87
N SER A 124 -6.04 15.49 -12.58
CA SER A 124 -6.00 16.85 -13.10
C SER A 124 -6.27 17.89 -12.02
N THR A 125 -5.90 19.13 -12.35
CA THR A 125 -6.13 20.30 -11.51
C THR A 125 -6.31 21.52 -12.39
N PHE A 126 -7.23 22.41 -12.01
CA PHE A 126 -7.52 23.60 -12.79
C PHE A 126 -6.50 24.70 -12.50
N ASN A 127 -5.95 25.30 -13.55
CA ASN A 127 -5.05 26.43 -13.51
C ASN A 127 -5.79 27.69 -13.94
N ALA A 128 -6.13 28.54 -12.97
CA ALA A 128 -6.89 29.76 -13.20
C ALA A 128 -6.10 30.84 -13.96
N GLN A 129 -4.76 30.82 -13.89
CA GLN A 129 -3.91 31.80 -14.54
C GLN A 129 -3.88 31.59 -16.06
N THR A 130 -3.87 30.33 -16.51
CA THR A 130 -3.85 29.96 -17.93
C THR A 130 -5.22 29.56 -18.46
N ASN A 131 -6.22 29.41 -17.59
CA ASN A 131 -7.55 28.87 -17.90
C ASN A 131 -7.47 27.48 -18.57
N THR A 132 -6.58 26.63 -18.07
CA THR A 132 -6.34 25.27 -18.58
C THR A 132 -6.34 24.25 -17.44
N TYR A 133 -6.39 22.97 -17.78
CA TYR A 133 -6.14 21.89 -16.84
C TYR A 133 -4.69 21.42 -16.97
N ASP A 134 -4.02 21.29 -15.84
CA ASP A 134 -2.75 20.58 -15.76
C ASP A 134 -3.04 19.14 -15.34
N ALA A 135 -2.38 18.18 -15.98
CA ALA A 135 -2.58 16.76 -15.75
C ALA A 135 -1.29 16.08 -15.29
N ILE A 136 -1.45 14.99 -14.56
CA ILE A 136 -0.38 14.04 -14.24
C ILE A 136 -0.86 12.64 -14.58
N GLN A 137 0.06 11.83 -15.09
CA GLN A 137 -0.16 10.42 -15.37
C GLN A 137 0.32 9.60 -14.17
N LEU A 138 -0.51 8.64 -13.76
CA LEU A 138 -0.22 7.62 -12.76
C LEU A 138 -0.18 6.26 -13.45
N ASP A 139 0.95 5.58 -13.37
CA ASP A 139 1.12 4.25 -13.93
C ASP A 139 1.56 3.27 -12.85
N ASN A 140 1.13 2.01 -12.99
CA ASN A 140 1.55 0.89 -12.16
C ASN A 140 1.38 1.11 -10.65
N GLY A 141 0.36 1.88 -10.25
CA GLY A 141 0.05 2.13 -8.84
C GLY A 141 -0.33 0.85 -8.11
N LYS A 142 0.31 0.59 -6.98
CA LYS A 142 0.07 -0.57 -6.12
C LYS A 142 0.20 -0.18 -4.66
N MET A 143 -0.69 -0.67 -3.82
CA MET A 143 -0.58 -0.55 -2.37
C MET A 143 -0.99 -1.87 -1.72
N ASP A 144 -0.29 -2.20 -0.64
CA ASP A 144 -0.57 -3.38 0.17
C ASP A 144 -0.26 -3.04 1.64
N VAL A 145 -1.31 -2.97 2.46
CA VAL A 145 -1.20 -2.53 3.87
C VAL A 145 -2.09 -3.35 4.79
N GLU A 146 -1.62 -3.59 6.01
CA GLU A 146 -2.44 -4.10 7.11
C GLU A 146 -3.09 -2.91 7.85
N TYR A 147 -4.29 -3.07 8.43
CA TYR A 147 -5.03 -1.99 9.08
C TYR A 147 -5.93 -2.44 10.25
#